data_AF-I6NCY2-F1
#
_entry.id   AF-I6NCY2-F1
#
_cell.length_a   1.000
_cell.length_b   1.000
_cell.length_c   1.000
_cell.angle_alpha   90.00
_cell.angle_beta   90.00
_cell.angle_gamma   90.00
#
_symmetry.space_group_name_H-M   'P 1'
#
loop_
_entity.id
_entity.type
_entity.pdbx_description
1 polymer ?
#
loop_
_entity_poly.entity_id
_entity_poly.type
_entity_poly.pdbx_seq_one_letter_code
_entity_poly.pdbx_strand_id
1 'polypeptide(L)'
;MKFFAEHLPRIGIVLIVVVDITGELVIQGIQSKILKLKDSIDTVSIILPCEVEFGTDTNITYQNGQATIRAHERKVNLKSHLDRTSNFMVAFSSNFKWSKLDLQEPFKFLCYCCNSTLLSRSDCKKIRDMPTEFWTELMDYWHCHKPDDNSKESKNYRDKYNILVPSIAELLVGDSFLILNRDWLSERFLITPEGPTCQKCSTLLGELPNEKVIKLYKWNLILIKSNGIKERYGMEQSVIASLMNLINSNASRVIILSCGNNSKTVLWVFSIGLNVTLSDNTEIKQGLKFLYTTDLDILSSGKVPSRQTVDTLNVTPDCYRSFIESLDKTRDKLPEQHKMIDNWYISYVSYL
;
A
#
# COMPACT_ATOMS: atom_id res chain seq x y z
N MET A 1 12.74 10.93 26.03
CA MET A 1 11.91 11.54 24.96
C MET A 1 11.53 10.51 23.89
N LYS A 2 10.23 10.37 23.57
CA LYS A 2 9.74 9.72 22.34
C LYS A 2 9.15 10.77 21.39
N PHE A 3 9.01 10.46 20.10
CA PHE A 3 8.54 11.45 19.13
C PHE A 3 7.86 10.82 17.91
N PHE A 4 7.14 11.64 17.15
CA PHE A 4 6.87 11.37 15.75
C PHE A 4 6.77 12.69 14.97
N ALA A 5 7.02 12.64 13.66
CA ALA A 5 6.87 13.79 12.78
C ALA A 5 5.99 13.42 11.59
N GLU A 6 4.94 14.21 11.32
CA GLU A 6 3.99 14.00 10.22
C GLU A 6 4.05 15.19 9.25
N HIS A 7 4.41 14.92 7.99
CA HIS A 7 4.37 15.90 6.90
C HIS A 7 2.99 15.89 6.22
N LEU A 8 2.38 17.07 6.19
CA LEU A 8 1.12 17.35 5.54
C LEU A 8 1.39 18.13 4.24
N PRO A 9 1.70 17.44 3.12
CA PRO A 9 2.21 18.08 1.90
C PRO A 9 1.23 19.08 1.28
N ARG A 10 -0.09 18.87 1.46
CA ARG A 10 -1.12 19.76 0.92
C ARG A 10 -1.09 21.18 1.49
N ILE A 11 -0.61 21.32 2.73
CA ILE A 11 -0.51 22.60 3.43
C ILE A 11 0.94 22.98 3.73
N GLY A 12 1.92 22.16 3.31
CA GLY A 12 3.35 22.42 3.47
C GLY A 12 3.77 22.55 4.93
N ILE A 13 3.20 21.73 5.82
CA ILE A 13 3.48 21.78 7.27
C ILE A 13 4.00 20.43 7.73
N VAL A 14 5.00 20.47 8.60
CA VAL A 14 5.46 19.31 9.37
C VAL A 14 5.08 19.51 10.82
N LEU A 15 4.27 18.60 11.35
CA LEU A 15 3.92 18.53 12.75
C LEU A 15 4.89 17.58 13.45
N ILE A 16 5.63 18.07 14.43
CA ILE A 16 6.57 17.27 15.21
C ILE A 16 6.03 17.22 16.63
N VAL A 17 5.77 16.01 17.13
CA VAL A 17 5.32 15.81 18.50
C VAL A 17 6.42 15.11 19.27
N VAL A 18 6.73 15.66 20.44
CA VAL A 18 7.69 15.10 21.39
C VAL A 18 6.98 14.87 22.72
N VAL A 19 7.21 13.71 23.31
CA VAL A 19 6.60 13.29 24.57
C VAL A 19 7.68 12.83 25.55
N ASP A 20 7.29 12.58 26.80
CA ASP A 20 8.21 12.22 27.89
C ASP A 20 9.30 13.29 28.06
N ILE A 21 8.87 14.56 28.09
CA ILE A 21 9.73 15.74 28.23
C ILE A 21 9.81 16.12 29.71
N THR A 22 11.00 16.45 30.18
CA THR A 22 11.29 16.76 31.59
C THR A 22 11.39 18.26 31.91
N GLY A 23 11.22 19.12 30.89
CA GLY A 23 11.24 20.57 31.02
C GLY A 23 10.96 21.29 29.71
N GLU A 24 11.47 22.51 29.59
CA GLU A 24 11.33 23.29 28.36
C GLU A 24 12.19 22.69 27.23
N LEU A 25 11.58 22.51 26.07
CA LEU A 25 12.22 21.96 24.89
C LEU A 25 12.85 23.08 24.06
N VAL A 26 14.15 22.98 23.81
CA VAL A 26 14.94 23.94 23.04
C VAL A 26 15.38 23.31 21.72
N ILE A 27 15.15 24.01 20.62
CA ILE A 27 15.68 23.63 19.30
C ILE A 27 17.15 24.03 19.25
N GLN A 28 18.05 23.03 19.22
CA GLN A 28 19.50 23.28 19.15
C GLN A 28 19.97 23.61 17.73
N GLY A 29 19.22 23.17 16.72
CA GLY A 29 19.51 23.44 15.33
C GLY A 29 18.92 22.39 14.40
N ILE A 30 18.93 22.72 13.12
CA ILE A 30 18.50 21.84 12.04
C ILE A 30 19.58 21.79 10.96
N GLN A 31 19.91 20.58 10.51
CA GLN A 31 20.83 20.37 9.40
C GLN A 31 20.20 19.41 8.38
N SER A 32 19.88 19.93 7.19
CA SER A 32 19.07 19.24 6.18
C SER A 32 17.76 18.72 6.80
N LYS A 33 17.60 17.41 6.98
CA LYS A 33 16.43 16.80 7.62
C LYS A 33 16.59 16.51 9.11
N ILE A 34 17.77 16.69 9.70
CA ILE A 34 18.02 16.29 11.09
C ILE A 34 17.76 17.47 12.02
N LEU A 35 16.71 17.36 12.83
CA LEU A 35 16.37 18.31 13.88
C LEU A 35 16.93 17.83 15.23
N LYS A 36 17.70 18.67 15.91
CA LYS A 36 18.22 18.40 17.25
C LYS A 36 17.42 19.19 18.28
N LEU A 37 16.86 18.47 19.25
CA LEU A 37 16.07 19.01 20.34
C LEU A 37 16.71 18.63 21.67
N LYS A 38 16.70 19.54 22.62
CA LYS A 38 17.20 19.30 23.98
C LYS A 38 16.16 19.76 24.99
N ASP A 39 15.89 18.94 25.99
CA ASP A 39 15.15 19.37 27.18
C ASP A 39 16.13 19.59 28.36
N SER A 40 15.63 19.68 29.59
CA SER A 40 16.47 19.88 30.78
C SER A 40 17.53 18.80 30.99
N ILE A 41 17.32 17.57 30.50
CA ILE A 41 18.11 16.38 30.85
C ILE A 41 18.68 15.70 29.60
N ASP A 42 17.86 15.49 28.59
CA ASP A 42 18.12 14.66 27.43
C ASP A 42 18.24 15.49 26.14
N THR A 43 18.84 14.89 25.12
CA THR A 43 18.91 15.43 23.75
C THR A 43 18.44 14.34 22.78
N VAL A 44 17.61 14.71 21.81
CA VAL A 44 17.08 13.81 20.78
C VAL A 44 17.36 14.37 19.39
N SER A 45 17.69 13.49 18.45
CA SER A 45 17.85 13.81 17.04
C SER A 45 16.75 13.14 16.23
N ILE A 46 15.98 13.94 15.50
CA ILE A 46 14.82 13.51 14.71
C ILE A 46 15.14 13.70 13.23
N ILE A 47 15.03 12.64 12.45
CA ILE A 47 15.04 12.70 10.98
C ILE A 47 13.66 13.13 10.53
N LEU A 48 13.53 14.34 9.99
CA LEU A 48 12.26 14.88 9.53
C LEU A 48 11.85 14.30 8.16
N PRO A 49 10.54 14.13 7.92
CA PRO A 49 10.03 13.57 6.67
C PRO A 49 10.41 14.38 5.42
N CYS A 50 10.59 15.70 5.56
CA CYS A 50 11.08 16.60 4.52
C CYS A 50 12.02 17.66 5.12
N GLU A 51 12.72 18.42 4.26
CA GLU A 51 13.45 19.60 4.74
C GLU A 51 12.45 20.66 5.20
N VAL A 52 12.75 21.31 6.33
CA VAL A 52 11.86 22.32 6.90
C VAL A 52 12.59 23.62 7.17
N GLU A 53 11.80 24.67 7.24
CA GLU A 53 12.17 25.99 7.71
C GLU A 53 11.26 26.39 8.87
N PHE A 54 11.86 27.05 9.84
CA PHE A 54 11.21 27.54 11.04
C PHE A 54 10.82 29.00 10.80
N GLY A 55 9.53 29.32 10.95
CA GLY A 55 9.06 30.70 10.82
C GLY A 55 9.61 31.59 11.94
N THR A 56 9.45 32.91 11.81
CA THR A 56 9.78 33.88 12.86
C THR A 56 9.10 33.56 14.19
N ASP A 57 7.90 32.99 14.12
CA ASP A 57 7.10 32.55 15.27
C ASP A 57 7.04 31.01 15.33
N THR A 58 8.21 30.36 15.47
CA THR A 58 8.23 28.92 15.71
C THR A 58 7.60 28.62 17.06
N ASN A 59 6.32 28.27 17.03
CA ASN A 59 5.54 28.00 18.22
C ASN A 59 5.74 26.54 18.65
N ILE A 60 6.43 26.37 19.78
CA ILE A 60 6.38 25.14 20.55
C ILE A 60 5.19 25.26 21.49
N THR A 61 4.15 24.45 21.26
CA THR A 61 2.96 24.42 22.10
C THR A 61 3.02 23.23 23.05
N TYR A 62 2.76 23.47 24.33
CA TYR A 62 2.71 22.43 25.35
C TYR A 62 1.27 22.11 25.71
N GLN A 63 0.88 20.85 25.60
CA GLN A 63 -0.44 20.35 26.03
C GLN A 63 -0.28 18.94 26.56
N ASN A 64 -0.95 18.58 27.65
CA ASN A 64 -1.00 17.21 28.18
C ASN A 64 0.37 16.50 28.30
N GLY A 65 1.42 17.22 28.71
CA GLY A 65 2.76 16.63 28.86
C GLY A 65 3.51 16.34 27.56
N GLN A 66 3.04 16.85 26.42
CA GLN A 66 3.75 16.83 25.14
C GLN A 66 4.05 18.23 24.63
N ALA A 67 5.14 18.35 23.87
CA ALA A 67 5.46 19.52 23.06
C ALA A 67 5.13 19.22 21.60
N THR A 68 4.44 20.16 20.96
CA THR A 68 4.12 20.12 19.54
C THR A 68 4.84 21.28 18.87
N ILE A 69 5.70 20.97 17.91
CA ILE A 69 6.45 21.93 17.10
C ILE A 69 5.85 21.93 15.70
N ARG A 70 5.54 23.12 15.18
CA ARG A 70 5.08 23.30 13.81
C ARG A 70 6.20 23.90 12.96
N ALA A 71 6.59 23.20 11.90
CA ALA A 71 7.57 23.68 10.94
C ALA A 71 6.95 23.78 9.53
N HIS A 72 7.51 24.65 8.69
CA HIS A 72 7.09 24.77 7.29
C HIS A 72 7.99 23.94 6.40
N GLU A 73 7.42 23.25 5.42
CA GLU A 73 8.21 22.56 4.39
C GLU A 73 9.03 23.59 3.62
N ARG A 74 10.35 23.36 3.55
CA ARG A 74 11.26 24.20 2.79
C ARG A 74 11.04 23.97 1.30
N LYS A 75 10.45 24.96 0.63
CA LYS A 75 10.25 24.92 -0.82
C LYS A 75 11.55 25.25 -1.54
N VAL A 76 12.38 24.24 -1.79
CA VAL A 76 13.45 24.38 -2.79
C VAL A 76 12.77 24.59 -4.15
N ASN A 77 13.33 25.46 -4.99
CA ASN A 77 12.88 25.85 -6.35
C ASN A 77 12.67 24.67 -7.32
N LEU A 78 11.77 23.76 -6.98
CA LEU A 78 11.31 22.65 -7.79
C LEU A 78 9.93 23.06 -8.28
N LYS A 79 9.78 23.03 -9.61
CA LYS A 79 8.48 23.08 -10.31
C LYS A 79 7.55 21.90 -9.94
N SER A 80 7.74 21.26 -8.79
CA SER A 80 6.75 20.40 -8.15
C SER A 80 5.87 21.25 -7.25
N HIS A 81 5.25 22.29 -7.82
CA HIS A 81 3.92 22.60 -7.33
C HIS A 81 3.17 21.28 -7.49
N LEU A 82 2.67 20.70 -6.39
CA LEU A 82 1.61 19.71 -6.50
C LEU A 82 0.52 20.44 -7.26
N ASP A 83 0.51 20.25 -8.57
CA ASP A 83 -0.41 20.89 -9.45
C ASP A 83 -1.78 20.45 -8.94
N ARG A 84 -2.61 21.39 -8.52
CA ARG A 84 -3.96 21.06 -8.05
C ARG A 84 -4.79 20.41 -9.17
N THR A 85 -4.33 20.49 -10.42
CA THR A 85 -4.89 19.77 -11.57
C THR A 85 -4.30 18.36 -11.77
N SER A 86 -3.17 18.03 -11.13
CA SER A 86 -2.72 16.64 -11.06
C SER A 86 -3.62 15.90 -10.07
N ASN A 87 -4.38 14.92 -10.56
CA ASN A 87 -5.14 14.02 -9.70
C ASN A 87 -4.15 13.24 -8.82
N PHE A 88 -3.85 13.77 -7.63
CA PHE A 88 -2.90 13.20 -6.67
C PHE A 88 -3.16 11.70 -6.43
N MET A 89 -4.44 11.31 -6.42
CA MET A 89 -4.87 9.92 -6.31
C MET A 89 -4.40 9.06 -7.50
N VAL A 90 -4.49 9.58 -8.73
CA VAL A 90 -4.08 8.90 -9.97
C VAL A 90 -2.54 8.84 -10.09
N ALA A 91 -1.85 9.88 -9.63
CA ALA A 91 -0.39 9.87 -9.54
C ALA A 91 0.13 8.89 -8.47
N PHE A 92 -0.66 8.64 -7.41
CA PHE A 92 -0.36 7.64 -6.39
C PHE A 92 -0.65 6.22 -6.87
N SER A 93 -1.74 6.01 -7.60
CA SER A 93 -2.17 4.67 -8.05
C SER A 93 -1.28 4.05 -9.13
N SER A 94 -0.40 4.84 -9.75
CA SER A 94 0.47 4.41 -10.86
C SER A 94 1.86 3.94 -10.41
N ASN A 95 2.19 4.04 -9.11
CA ASN A 95 3.51 3.71 -8.57
C ASN A 95 3.49 2.45 -7.70
N PHE A 96 2.95 1.35 -8.20
CA PHE A 96 3.04 0.07 -7.50
C PHE A 96 4.34 -0.67 -7.85
N LYS A 97 4.83 -1.45 -6.89
CA LYS A 97 6.07 -2.21 -7.01
C LYS A 97 5.99 -3.25 -8.13
N TRP A 98 7.04 -3.33 -8.94
CA TRP A 98 7.16 -4.23 -10.09
C TRP A 98 6.14 -3.92 -11.19
N SER A 99 5.91 -2.65 -11.45
CA SER A 99 5.17 -2.15 -12.62
C SER A 99 5.90 -2.52 -13.93
N LYS A 100 5.25 -2.35 -15.09
CA LYS A 100 5.91 -2.46 -16.39
C LYS A 100 7.16 -1.58 -16.49
N LEU A 101 7.15 -0.40 -15.86
CA LEU A 101 8.30 0.51 -15.85
C LEU A 101 9.50 -0.11 -15.10
N ASP A 102 9.24 -0.80 -13.99
CA ASP A 102 10.27 -1.53 -13.23
C ASP A 102 10.84 -2.74 -14.00
N LEU A 103 10.11 -3.23 -15.00
CA LEU A 103 10.41 -4.44 -15.78
C LEU A 103 10.92 -4.15 -17.20
N GLN A 104 11.37 -2.91 -17.47
CA GLN A 104 11.97 -2.56 -18.77
C GLN A 104 13.36 -3.18 -18.96
N GLU A 105 14.18 -3.12 -17.90
CA GLU A 105 15.54 -3.65 -17.87
C GLU A 105 15.56 -5.19 -17.76
N PRO A 106 16.69 -5.86 -18.04
CA PRO A 106 16.82 -7.30 -17.80
C PRO A 106 16.42 -7.69 -16.37
N PHE A 107 15.52 -8.67 -16.25
CA PHE A 107 15.05 -9.15 -14.96
C PHE A 107 14.81 -10.67 -14.94
N LYS A 108 14.73 -11.23 -13.73
CA LYS A 108 14.27 -12.60 -13.48
C LYS A 108 13.31 -12.62 -12.29
N PHE A 109 12.18 -13.31 -12.44
CA PHE A 109 11.35 -13.73 -11.32
C PHE A 109 11.75 -15.14 -10.88
N LEU A 110 12.04 -15.29 -9.61
CA LEU A 110 12.33 -16.57 -8.98
C LEU A 110 11.22 -17.00 -8.04
N CYS A 111 11.08 -18.32 -7.82
CA CYS A 111 10.24 -18.86 -6.78
C CYS A 111 10.74 -18.43 -5.40
N TYR A 112 9.85 -17.90 -4.55
CA TYR A 112 10.18 -17.49 -3.18
C TYR A 112 10.82 -18.61 -2.35
N CYS A 113 10.35 -19.86 -2.52
CA CYS A 113 10.75 -21.00 -1.72
C CYS A 113 12.10 -21.61 -2.13
N CYS A 114 12.31 -21.86 -3.43
CA CYS A 114 13.50 -22.61 -3.90
C CYS A 114 14.43 -21.83 -4.84
N ASN A 115 14.15 -20.56 -5.12
CA ASN A 115 14.90 -19.71 -6.04
C ASN A 115 15.02 -20.24 -7.48
N SER A 116 14.20 -21.20 -7.90
CA SER A 116 14.10 -21.61 -9.31
C SER A 116 13.63 -20.41 -10.16
N THR A 117 14.16 -20.28 -11.37
CA THR A 117 13.71 -19.22 -12.29
C THR A 117 12.35 -19.61 -12.86
N LEU A 118 11.35 -18.77 -12.62
CA LEU A 118 9.98 -18.94 -13.12
C LEU A 118 9.77 -18.15 -14.41
N LEU A 119 10.25 -16.91 -14.46
CA LEU A 119 10.10 -16.02 -15.62
C LEU A 119 11.33 -15.13 -15.77
N SER A 120 11.71 -14.78 -16.98
CA SER A 120 12.80 -13.86 -17.26
C SER A 120 12.45 -12.89 -18.38
N ARG A 121 13.17 -11.76 -18.47
CA ARG A 121 12.94 -10.76 -19.52
C ARG A 121 13.04 -11.34 -20.94
N SER A 122 13.94 -12.30 -21.16
CA SER A 122 14.14 -12.98 -22.45
C SER A 122 12.98 -13.88 -22.85
N ASP A 123 12.18 -14.34 -21.88
CA ASP A 123 10.97 -15.11 -22.17
C ASP A 123 9.85 -14.20 -22.72
N CYS A 124 9.86 -12.90 -22.39
CA CYS A 124 8.79 -11.95 -22.70
C CYS A 124 9.02 -11.24 -24.06
N LYS A 125 8.07 -11.39 -24.98
CA LYS A 125 7.97 -10.54 -26.18
C LYS A 125 7.30 -9.20 -25.88
N LYS A 126 6.29 -9.20 -24.99
CA LYS A 126 5.54 -7.99 -24.60
C LYS A 126 5.28 -7.97 -23.09
N ILE A 127 5.30 -6.78 -22.52
CA ILE A 127 4.95 -6.52 -21.12
C ILE A 127 3.99 -5.33 -21.09
N ARG A 128 2.84 -5.50 -20.43
CA ARG A 128 1.83 -4.46 -20.26
C ARG A 128 1.35 -4.43 -18.82
N ASP A 129 1.06 -3.23 -18.32
CA ASP A 129 0.31 -3.11 -17.08
C ASP A 129 -1.14 -3.50 -17.33
N MET A 130 -1.76 -4.07 -16.29
CA MET A 130 -3.19 -4.29 -16.26
C MET A 130 -3.90 -2.92 -16.20
N PRO A 131 -5.01 -2.70 -16.94
CA PRO A 131 -5.72 -1.42 -16.89
C PRO A 131 -6.20 -1.05 -15.49
N THR A 132 -6.88 -1.99 -14.80
CA THR A 132 -7.25 -1.96 -13.37
C THR A 132 -7.55 -3.39 -12.89
N GLU A 133 -7.49 -3.67 -11.59
CA GLU A 133 -7.95 -4.96 -11.03
C GLU A 133 -9.48 -5.18 -11.22
N PHE A 134 -10.24 -4.09 -11.38
CA PHE A 134 -11.68 -4.08 -11.63
C PHE A 134 -12.06 -3.98 -13.12
N TRP A 135 -11.15 -4.31 -14.04
CA TRP A 135 -11.41 -4.24 -15.48
C TRP A 135 -12.70 -4.97 -15.87
N THR A 136 -12.94 -6.14 -15.29
CA THR A 136 -14.15 -6.93 -15.50
C THR A 136 -15.43 -6.15 -15.17
N GLU A 137 -15.43 -5.41 -14.06
CA GLU A 137 -16.58 -4.59 -13.64
C GLU A 137 -16.73 -3.36 -14.55
N LEU A 138 -15.61 -2.76 -15.01
CA LEU A 138 -15.65 -1.68 -16.00
C LEU A 138 -16.25 -2.14 -17.34
N MET A 139 -15.94 -3.38 -17.76
CA MET A 139 -16.57 -3.98 -18.94
C MET A 139 -18.07 -4.15 -18.77
N ASP A 140 -18.52 -4.36 -17.53
CA ASP A 140 -19.94 -4.43 -17.22
C ASP A 140 -20.67 -3.09 -17.37
N TYR A 141 -20.00 -1.96 -17.18
CA TYR A 141 -20.60 -0.63 -17.39
C TYR A 141 -20.51 -0.15 -18.84
N TRP A 142 -19.65 -0.76 -19.66
CA TRP A 142 -19.38 -0.26 -21.01
C TRP A 142 -20.29 -0.85 -22.10
N HIS A 143 -20.87 -2.04 -21.87
CA HIS A 143 -21.75 -2.68 -22.84
C HIS A 143 -23.22 -2.41 -22.53
N CYS A 144 -23.86 -1.60 -23.37
CA CYS A 144 -25.27 -1.18 -23.21
C CYS A 144 -26.29 -2.33 -23.41
N HIS A 145 -25.90 -3.43 -24.05
CA HIS A 145 -26.76 -4.59 -24.27
C HIS A 145 -26.03 -5.88 -23.87
N LYS A 146 -26.47 -6.47 -22.76
CA LYS A 146 -25.96 -7.77 -22.30
C LYS A 146 -27.03 -8.83 -22.46
N PRO A 147 -26.64 -10.07 -22.82
CA PRO A 147 -27.56 -11.20 -22.79
C PRO A 147 -28.04 -11.45 -21.36
N ASP A 148 -29.30 -11.84 -21.20
CA ASP A 148 -29.92 -12.11 -19.89
C ASP A 148 -29.09 -13.12 -19.09
N ASP A 149 -28.96 -12.89 -17.78
CA ASP A 149 -28.03 -13.59 -16.87
C ASP A 149 -28.13 -15.11 -16.88
N ASN A 150 -29.29 -15.66 -17.27
CA ASN A 150 -29.58 -17.10 -17.27
C ASN A 150 -29.43 -17.78 -18.65
N SER A 151 -28.94 -17.07 -19.67
CA SER A 151 -28.74 -17.62 -21.01
C SER A 151 -27.39 -18.35 -21.14
N LYS A 152 -27.27 -19.31 -22.07
CA LYS A 152 -25.95 -19.85 -22.46
C LYS A 152 -25.05 -18.76 -23.06
N GLU A 153 -25.66 -17.71 -23.58
CA GLU A 153 -25.00 -16.52 -24.12
C GLU A 153 -24.38 -15.65 -23.03
N SER A 154 -24.92 -15.62 -21.81
CA SER A 154 -24.32 -14.90 -20.66
C SER A 154 -23.01 -15.53 -20.20
N LYS A 155 -22.92 -16.87 -20.18
CA LYS A 155 -21.66 -17.59 -19.90
C LYS A 155 -20.61 -17.28 -20.95
N ASN A 156 -20.96 -17.41 -22.23
CA ASN A 156 -20.05 -17.11 -23.34
C ASN A 156 -19.61 -15.63 -23.35
N TYR A 157 -20.51 -14.70 -22.99
CA TYR A 157 -20.20 -13.28 -22.88
C TYR A 157 -19.18 -13.01 -21.76
N ARG A 158 -19.41 -13.56 -20.56
CA ARG A 158 -18.48 -13.47 -19.42
C ARG A 158 -17.12 -14.08 -19.77
N ASP A 159 -17.11 -15.29 -20.34
CA ASP A 159 -15.87 -15.97 -20.71
C ASP A 159 -15.07 -15.22 -21.79
N LYS A 160 -15.75 -14.43 -22.64
CA LYS A 160 -15.11 -13.69 -23.74
C LYS A 160 -14.65 -12.29 -23.37
N TYR A 161 -15.42 -11.54 -22.59
CA TYR A 161 -15.18 -10.10 -22.35
C TYR A 161 -14.71 -9.78 -20.94
N ASN A 162 -14.96 -10.67 -19.97
CA ASN A 162 -14.59 -10.42 -18.56
C ASN A 162 -13.18 -10.94 -18.22
N ILE A 163 -12.49 -11.55 -19.18
CA ILE A 163 -11.19 -12.21 -18.95
C ILE A 163 -10.16 -11.68 -19.94
N LEU A 164 -9.12 -11.04 -19.41
CA LEU A 164 -7.94 -10.66 -20.18
C LEU A 164 -6.98 -11.86 -20.26
N VAL A 165 -6.98 -12.53 -21.41
CA VAL A 165 -6.04 -13.62 -21.70
C VAL A 165 -4.85 -13.06 -22.48
N PRO A 166 -3.63 -13.04 -21.91
CA PRO A 166 -2.44 -12.63 -22.65
C PRO A 166 -2.10 -13.60 -23.78
N SER A 167 -1.43 -13.07 -24.80
CA SER A 167 -0.80 -13.92 -25.82
C SER A 167 0.35 -14.74 -25.23
N ILE A 168 0.77 -15.81 -25.91
CA ILE A 168 2.02 -16.52 -25.55
C ILE A 168 3.19 -15.53 -25.61
N ALA A 169 4.09 -15.57 -24.62
CA ALA A 169 5.18 -14.61 -24.42
C ALA A 169 4.76 -13.17 -24.13
N GLU A 170 3.52 -12.95 -23.69
CA GLU A 170 3.06 -11.68 -23.15
C GLU A 170 2.85 -11.78 -21.63
N LEU A 171 3.42 -10.82 -20.89
CA LEU A 171 3.22 -10.65 -19.46
C LEU A 171 2.27 -9.48 -19.19
N LEU A 172 1.17 -9.74 -18.49
CA LEU A 172 0.34 -8.70 -17.89
C LEU A 172 0.73 -8.51 -16.43
N VAL A 173 0.92 -7.26 -16.04
CA VAL A 173 1.40 -6.88 -14.70
C VAL A 173 0.26 -6.20 -13.95
N GLY A 174 -0.30 -6.88 -12.96
CA GLY A 174 -1.24 -6.28 -12.01
C GLY A 174 -0.52 -5.68 -10.81
N ASP A 175 -1.27 -5.10 -9.88
CA ASP A 175 -0.69 -4.39 -8.73
C ASP A 175 -0.02 -5.36 -7.75
N SER A 176 -0.68 -6.49 -7.51
CA SER A 176 -0.26 -7.52 -6.55
C SER A 176 0.02 -8.90 -7.18
N PHE A 177 -0.15 -9.02 -8.50
CA PHE A 177 -0.01 -10.27 -9.24
C PHE A 177 0.55 -10.07 -10.65
N LEU A 178 0.91 -11.18 -11.31
CA LEU A 178 1.29 -11.26 -12.71
C LEU A 178 0.35 -12.24 -13.41
N ILE A 179 -0.05 -11.93 -14.65
CA ILE A 179 -0.88 -12.79 -15.49
C ILE A 179 -0.09 -13.22 -16.72
N LEU A 180 -0.10 -14.54 -16.96
CA LEU A 180 0.49 -15.19 -18.12
C LEU A 180 -0.47 -16.20 -18.73
N ASN A 181 -0.21 -16.54 -19.99
CA ASN A 181 -0.93 -17.58 -20.70
C ASN A 181 -0.52 -18.94 -20.13
N ARG A 182 -1.47 -19.83 -19.86
CA ARG A 182 -1.19 -21.15 -19.26
C ARG A 182 -0.26 -22.03 -20.11
N ASP A 183 -0.33 -21.89 -21.43
CA ASP A 183 0.50 -22.67 -22.35
C ASP A 183 1.92 -22.09 -22.50
N TRP A 184 2.20 -20.95 -21.87
CA TRP A 184 3.52 -20.31 -21.89
C TRP A 184 4.35 -20.74 -20.67
N LEU A 185 5.56 -21.25 -20.93
CA LEU A 185 6.50 -21.76 -19.90
C LEU A 185 5.94 -22.93 -19.08
N SER A 186 5.18 -23.81 -19.72
CA SER A 186 4.53 -24.97 -19.07
C SER A 186 5.53 -25.92 -18.39
N GLU A 187 6.80 -25.91 -18.79
CA GLU A 187 7.87 -26.67 -18.15
C GLU A 187 8.28 -26.15 -16.76
N ARG A 188 7.85 -24.93 -16.38
CA ARG A 188 8.23 -24.27 -15.13
C ARG A 188 7.14 -24.33 -14.06
N PHE A 189 5.93 -24.71 -14.44
CA PHE A 189 4.76 -24.74 -13.58
C PHE A 189 4.08 -26.11 -13.61
N LEU A 190 3.75 -26.65 -12.44
CA LEU A 190 2.85 -27.79 -12.31
C LEU A 190 1.46 -27.27 -11.94
N ILE A 191 0.45 -27.65 -12.71
CA ILE A 191 -0.93 -27.25 -12.49
C ILE A 191 -1.62 -28.25 -11.56
N THR A 192 -2.07 -27.79 -10.39
CA THR A 192 -2.85 -28.58 -9.42
C THR A 192 -4.26 -27.99 -9.26
N PRO A 193 -5.20 -28.70 -8.61
CA PRO A 193 -6.53 -28.15 -8.31
C PRO A 193 -6.51 -26.85 -7.50
N GLU A 194 -5.49 -26.66 -6.65
CA GLU A 194 -5.32 -25.47 -5.82
C GLU A 194 -4.72 -24.28 -6.58
N GLY A 195 -3.99 -24.54 -7.69
CA GLY A 195 -3.44 -23.50 -8.54
C GLY A 195 -2.10 -23.87 -9.21
N PRO A 196 -1.40 -22.89 -9.80
CA PRO A 196 -0.06 -23.08 -10.35
C PRO A 196 0.97 -23.27 -9.22
N THR A 197 1.73 -24.35 -9.27
CA THR A 197 2.83 -24.63 -8.34
C THR A 197 4.18 -24.60 -9.04
N CYS A 198 5.26 -24.35 -8.30
CA CYS A 198 6.61 -24.41 -8.84
C CYS A 198 6.99 -25.85 -9.22
N GLN A 199 7.43 -26.08 -10.46
CA GLN A 199 7.85 -27.43 -10.92
C GLN A 199 8.96 -28.06 -10.04
N LYS A 200 9.82 -27.25 -9.42
CA LYS A 200 10.98 -27.74 -8.65
C LYS A 200 10.67 -28.10 -7.20
N CYS A 201 9.79 -27.36 -6.53
CA CYS A 201 9.54 -27.51 -5.09
C CYS A 201 8.05 -27.63 -4.73
N SER A 202 7.16 -27.63 -5.73
CA SER A 202 5.71 -27.76 -5.60
C SER A 202 5.03 -26.69 -4.73
N THR A 203 5.72 -25.60 -4.40
CA THR A 203 5.11 -24.47 -3.68
C THR A 203 4.05 -23.81 -4.54
N LEU A 204 2.86 -23.54 -3.97
CA LEU A 204 1.79 -22.78 -4.62
C LEU A 204 2.24 -21.35 -4.89
N LEU A 205 2.06 -20.89 -6.13
CA LEU A 205 2.53 -19.58 -6.58
C LEU A 205 1.39 -18.57 -6.80
N GLY A 206 0.16 -19.03 -6.97
CA GLY A 206 -1.00 -18.18 -7.18
C GLY A 206 -2.27 -18.97 -7.44
N GLU A 207 -3.08 -18.53 -8.40
CA GLU A 207 -4.37 -19.13 -8.73
C GLU A 207 -4.57 -19.30 -10.24
N LEU A 208 -5.62 -20.04 -10.60
CA LEU A 208 -6.07 -20.22 -11.99
C LEU A 208 -7.43 -19.56 -12.16
N PRO A 209 -7.48 -18.30 -12.64
CA PRO A 209 -8.74 -17.62 -12.88
C PRO A 209 -9.65 -18.37 -13.88
N ASN A 210 -9.02 -19.13 -14.79
CA ASN A 210 -9.69 -19.98 -15.79
C ASN A 210 -8.67 -20.96 -16.41
N GLU A 211 -9.12 -21.76 -17.37
CA GLU A 211 -8.31 -22.79 -18.02
C GLU A 211 -7.16 -22.27 -18.90
N LYS A 212 -7.14 -20.98 -19.26
CA LYS A 212 -6.16 -20.37 -20.17
C LYS A 212 -5.17 -19.44 -19.49
N VAL A 213 -5.39 -19.10 -18.22
CA VAL A 213 -4.63 -18.06 -17.51
C VAL A 213 -4.02 -18.60 -16.23
N ILE A 214 -2.75 -18.30 -16.04
CA ILE A 214 -2.05 -18.45 -14.76
C ILE A 214 -1.91 -17.06 -14.15
N LYS A 215 -2.39 -16.90 -12.90
CA LYS A 215 -2.18 -15.69 -12.10
C LYS A 215 -1.21 -16.00 -10.98
N LEU A 216 -0.01 -15.44 -11.04
CA LEU A 216 1.02 -15.59 -10.01
C LEU A 216 0.94 -14.43 -9.02
N TYR A 217 0.92 -14.71 -7.73
CA TYR A 217 0.97 -13.66 -6.73
C TYR A 217 2.40 -13.16 -6.52
N LYS A 218 2.59 -11.84 -6.51
CA LYS A 218 3.94 -11.24 -6.42
C LYS A 218 4.66 -11.63 -5.13
N TRP A 219 3.94 -11.80 -4.02
CA TRP A 219 4.52 -12.19 -2.73
C TRP A 219 5.10 -13.62 -2.70
N ASN A 220 4.73 -14.46 -3.67
CA ASN A 220 5.32 -15.79 -3.85
C ASN A 220 6.55 -15.78 -4.77
N LEU A 221 7.02 -14.59 -5.18
CA LEU A 221 8.13 -14.40 -6.12
C LEU A 221 9.28 -13.57 -5.51
N ILE A 222 10.42 -13.59 -6.20
CA ILE A 222 11.55 -12.69 -6.01
C ILE A 222 11.88 -12.05 -7.34
N LEU A 223 11.94 -10.72 -7.41
CA LEU A 223 12.48 -10.03 -8.57
C LEU A 223 14.00 -9.89 -8.41
N ILE A 224 14.75 -10.29 -9.44
CA ILE A 224 16.15 -9.94 -9.62
C ILE A 224 16.25 -8.95 -10.77
N LYS A 225 16.76 -7.75 -10.48
CA LYS A 225 17.04 -6.71 -11.48
C LYS A 225 18.42 -6.93 -12.14
N SER A 226 18.69 -6.20 -13.22
CA SER A 226 19.92 -6.30 -14.01
C SER A 226 21.20 -6.10 -13.21
N ASN A 227 21.14 -5.26 -12.17
CA ASN A 227 22.23 -5.00 -11.22
C ASN A 227 22.39 -6.09 -10.14
N GLY A 228 21.62 -7.18 -10.20
CA GLY A 228 21.66 -8.29 -9.24
C GLY A 228 20.90 -8.03 -7.95
N ILE A 229 20.29 -6.85 -7.77
CA ILE A 229 19.48 -6.54 -6.58
C ILE A 229 18.27 -7.46 -6.56
N LYS A 230 18.07 -8.10 -5.40
CA LYS A 230 16.90 -8.93 -5.09
C LYS A 230 15.85 -8.07 -4.39
N GLU A 231 14.64 -8.08 -4.92
CA GLU A 231 13.49 -7.42 -4.32
C GLU A 231 12.43 -8.47 -3.94
N ARG A 232 11.75 -8.23 -2.82
CA ARG A 232 10.58 -9.00 -2.35
C ARG A 232 9.33 -8.14 -2.44
N TYR A 233 8.18 -8.76 -2.64
CA TYR A 233 6.87 -8.13 -2.51
C TYR A 233 6.19 -8.65 -1.25
N GLY A 234 5.77 -7.76 -0.35
CA GLY A 234 5.16 -8.13 0.92
C GLY A 234 3.70 -8.57 0.76
N MET A 235 3.20 -9.43 1.64
CA MET A 235 1.77 -9.81 1.60
C MET A 235 0.88 -8.64 1.99
N GLU A 236 1.31 -7.82 2.94
CA GLU A 236 0.67 -6.57 3.34
C GLU A 236 0.53 -5.59 2.15
N GLN A 237 1.51 -5.59 1.23
CA GLN A 237 1.45 -4.74 0.03
C GLN A 237 0.29 -5.15 -0.90
N SER A 238 -0.12 -6.42 -0.90
CA SER A 238 -1.29 -6.86 -1.66
C SER A 238 -2.59 -6.29 -1.10
N VAL A 239 -2.73 -6.24 0.23
CA VAL A 239 -3.90 -5.64 0.90
C VAL A 239 -3.94 -4.15 0.60
N ILE A 240 -2.79 -3.47 0.67
CA ILE A 240 -2.67 -2.04 0.35
C ILE A 240 -3.05 -1.77 -1.11
N ALA A 241 -2.60 -2.59 -2.06
CA ALA A 241 -2.98 -2.47 -3.47
C ALA A 241 -4.50 -2.56 -3.66
N SER A 242 -5.15 -3.59 -3.09
CA SER A 242 -6.61 -3.73 -3.18
C SER A 242 -7.37 -2.60 -2.47
N LEU A 243 -6.88 -2.10 -1.33
CA LEU A 243 -7.45 -0.93 -0.66
C LEU A 243 -7.37 0.31 -1.55
N MET A 244 -6.22 0.55 -2.19
CA MET A 244 -6.06 1.68 -3.11
C MET A 244 -6.98 1.57 -4.31
N ASN A 245 -7.18 0.37 -4.85
CA ASN A 245 -8.16 0.13 -5.91
C ASN A 245 -9.58 0.46 -5.46
N LEU A 246 -10.01 0.01 -4.27
CA LEU A 246 -11.33 0.37 -3.73
C LEU A 246 -11.49 1.88 -3.54
N ILE A 247 -10.48 2.55 -3.00
CA ILE A 247 -10.52 4.01 -2.82
C ILE A 247 -10.60 4.73 -4.17
N ASN A 248 -9.90 4.25 -5.20
CA ASN A 248 -9.91 4.88 -6.52
C ASN A 248 -11.21 4.62 -7.29
N SER A 249 -11.80 3.43 -7.15
CA SER A 249 -13.04 3.05 -7.83
C SER A 249 -14.28 3.62 -7.16
N ASN A 250 -14.36 3.52 -5.82
CA ASN A 250 -15.59 3.78 -5.07
C ASN A 250 -15.52 5.06 -4.21
N ALA A 251 -14.35 5.69 -4.11
CA ALA A 251 -14.06 6.77 -3.15
C ALA A 251 -14.28 6.38 -1.67
N SER A 252 -14.48 5.09 -1.38
CA SER A 252 -14.69 4.56 -0.03
C SER A 252 -13.42 4.67 0.79
N ARG A 253 -13.52 5.25 1.99
CA ARG A 253 -12.41 5.33 2.94
C ARG A 253 -12.59 4.43 4.15
N VAL A 254 -13.78 3.85 4.33
CA VAL A 254 -14.06 2.88 5.39
C VAL A 254 -14.23 1.51 4.75
N ILE A 255 -13.41 0.56 5.18
CA ILE A 255 -13.34 -0.79 4.61
C ILE A 255 -13.43 -1.80 5.76
N ILE A 256 -14.31 -2.78 5.63
CA ILE A 256 -14.32 -3.98 6.47
C ILE A 256 -13.35 -4.96 5.83
N LEU A 257 -12.15 -5.07 6.41
CA LEU A 257 -11.19 -6.11 6.03
C LEU A 257 -11.59 -7.43 6.70
N SER A 258 -11.86 -8.45 5.90
CA SER A 258 -12.31 -9.75 6.39
C SER A 258 -11.41 -10.89 5.90
N CYS A 259 -11.19 -11.85 6.80
CA CYS A 259 -10.59 -13.13 6.49
C CYS A 259 -11.59 -14.24 6.85
N GLY A 260 -12.31 -14.72 5.84
CA GLY A 260 -13.43 -15.64 6.04
C GLY A 260 -14.49 -15.07 6.98
N ASN A 261 -15.13 -15.93 7.76
CA ASN A 261 -16.22 -15.52 8.66
C ASN A 261 -15.77 -15.08 10.06
N ASN A 262 -14.51 -15.33 10.42
CA ASN A 262 -14.08 -15.29 11.82
C ASN A 262 -13.30 -14.04 12.21
N SER A 263 -12.65 -13.36 11.26
CA SER A 263 -11.80 -12.21 11.55
C SER A 263 -12.22 -11.03 10.70
N LYS A 264 -12.58 -9.92 11.36
CA LYS A 264 -12.96 -8.66 10.73
C LYS A 264 -12.29 -7.50 11.44
N THR A 265 -11.80 -6.55 10.66
CA THR A 265 -11.25 -5.29 11.14
C THR A 265 -11.85 -4.16 10.33
N VAL A 266 -12.41 -3.16 11.01
CA VAL A 266 -12.82 -1.93 10.36
C VAL A 266 -11.58 -1.06 10.17
N LEU A 267 -11.29 -0.73 8.93
CA LEU A 267 -10.23 0.18 8.53
C LEU A 267 -10.86 1.49 8.08
N TRP A 268 -10.29 2.60 8.52
CA TRP A 268 -10.58 3.92 8.00
C TRP A 268 -9.28 4.56 7.48
N VAL A 269 -9.17 4.66 6.17
CA VAL A 269 -8.06 5.30 5.45
C VAL A 269 -8.19 6.82 5.53
N PHE A 270 -7.71 7.36 6.64
CA PHE A 270 -7.88 8.76 7.00
C PHE A 270 -7.10 9.70 6.09
N SER A 271 -5.89 9.33 5.68
CA SER A 271 -5.04 10.17 4.82
C SER A 271 -4.14 9.32 3.93
N ILE A 272 -3.79 9.88 2.78
CA ILE A 272 -3.02 9.20 1.73
C ILE A 272 -1.87 10.10 1.30
N GLY A 273 -0.69 9.49 1.14
CA GLY A 273 0.49 10.12 0.61
C GLY A 273 1.14 11.14 1.53
N LEU A 274 1.11 10.85 2.82
CA LEU A 274 1.88 11.54 3.85
C LEU A 274 3.26 10.92 4.01
N ASN A 275 4.22 11.72 4.48
CA ASN A 275 5.52 11.22 4.92
C ASN A 275 5.59 11.35 6.44
N VAL A 276 6.00 10.28 7.13
CA VAL A 276 6.02 10.22 8.60
C VAL A 276 7.35 9.68 9.08
N THR A 277 7.88 10.24 10.16
CA THR A 277 9.01 9.66 10.90
C THR A 277 8.53 9.21 12.28
N LEU A 278 8.79 7.95 12.62
CA LEU A 278 8.43 7.34 13.90
C LEU A 278 9.54 7.51 14.96
N SER A 279 9.28 7.12 16.21
CA SER A 279 10.18 7.35 17.37
C SER A 279 11.60 6.79 17.20
N ASP A 280 11.77 5.76 16.37
CA ASP A 280 13.05 5.12 16.09
C ASP A 280 13.73 5.66 14.82
N ASN A 281 13.27 6.81 14.32
CA ASN A 281 13.68 7.41 13.04
C ASN A 281 13.35 6.58 11.80
N THR A 282 12.46 5.58 11.89
CA THR A 282 11.90 4.94 10.69
C THR A 282 11.09 5.96 9.89
N GLU A 283 11.48 6.20 8.64
CA GLU A 283 10.72 7.01 7.68
C GLU A 283 9.71 6.14 6.93
N ILE A 284 8.44 6.51 6.97
CA ILE A 284 7.38 6.01 6.10
C ILE A 284 7.15 7.07 5.02
N LYS A 285 7.50 6.73 3.77
CA LYS A 285 7.28 7.59 2.61
C LYS A 285 6.02 7.18 1.89
N GLN A 286 5.32 8.17 1.34
CA GLN A 286 4.09 7.95 0.57
C GLN A 286 3.09 7.05 1.31
N GLY A 287 2.96 7.27 2.62
CA GLY A 287 2.20 6.40 3.51
C GLY A 287 0.70 6.66 3.52
N LEU A 288 -0.02 5.67 4.02
CA LEU A 288 -1.42 5.71 4.37
C LEU A 288 -1.54 5.86 5.89
N LYS A 289 -2.40 6.78 6.35
CA LYS A 289 -2.79 6.87 7.75
C LYS A 289 -4.06 6.06 7.96
N PHE A 290 -3.98 5.07 8.84
CA PHE A 290 -5.10 4.21 9.21
C PHE A 290 -5.58 4.54 10.61
N LEU A 291 -6.91 4.62 10.73
CA LEU A 291 -7.63 4.39 11.97
C LEU A 291 -8.21 2.98 11.86
N TYR A 292 -7.99 2.10 12.83
CA TYR A 292 -8.51 0.72 12.75
C TYR A 292 -9.02 0.20 14.08
N THR A 293 -10.01 -0.70 14.02
CA THR A 293 -10.58 -1.35 15.19
C THR A 293 -11.18 -2.71 14.85
N THR A 294 -11.27 -3.60 15.82
CA THR A 294 -12.00 -4.87 15.73
C THR A 294 -13.45 -4.74 16.22
N ASP A 295 -13.83 -3.59 16.77
CA ASP A 295 -15.19 -3.27 17.20
C ASP A 295 -16.06 -2.91 15.99
N LEU A 296 -16.93 -3.84 15.55
CA LEU A 296 -17.82 -3.64 14.41
C LEU A 296 -19.00 -2.72 14.73
N ASP A 297 -19.37 -2.56 16.00
CA ASP A 297 -20.51 -1.72 16.41
C ASP A 297 -20.26 -0.25 16.10
N ILE A 298 -18.99 0.12 15.87
CA ILE A 298 -18.57 1.46 15.45
C ILE A 298 -19.23 1.93 14.14
N LEU A 299 -19.60 0.98 13.28
CA LEU A 299 -20.31 1.25 12.03
C LEU A 299 -21.76 1.71 12.27
N SER A 300 -22.37 1.24 13.36
CA SER A 300 -23.74 1.56 13.77
C SER A 300 -23.81 2.70 14.79
N SER A 301 -22.69 3.00 15.47
CA SER A 301 -22.65 3.93 16.61
C SER A 301 -22.61 5.43 16.22
N GLY A 302 -22.73 5.77 14.93
CA GLY A 302 -22.57 7.14 14.43
C GLY A 302 -21.16 7.73 14.53
N LYS A 303 -20.17 6.93 14.94
CA LYS A 303 -18.74 7.33 15.01
C LYS A 303 -18.07 7.35 13.63
N VAL A 304 -18.64 6.63 12.67
CA VAL A 304 -18.33 6.77 11.25
C VAL A 304 -19.30 7.78 10.64
N PRO A 305 -18.84 8.82 9.93
CA PRO A 305 -19.73 9.78 9.28
C PRO A 305 -20.70 9.07 8.34
N SER A 306 -22.00 9.34 8.47
CA SER A 306 -23.08 8.67 7.71
C SER A 306 -22.99 8.82 6.19
N ARG A 307 -22.17 9.75 5.69
CA ARG A 307 -21.89 9.95 4.26
C ARG A 307 -20.78 9.05 3.71
N GLN A 308 -20.11 8.26 4.55
CA GLN A 308 -19.05 7.36 4.12
C GLN A 308 -19.65 6.08 3.56
N THR A 309 -19.27 5.71 2.34
CA THR A 309 -19.49 4.36 1.81
C THR A 309 -18.61 3.38 2.56
N VAL A 310 -19.18 2.25 2.97
CA VAL A 310 -18.48 1.16 3.65
C VAL A 310 -18.35 0.00 2.67
N ASP A 311 -17.12 -0.28 2.26
CA ASP A 311 -16.82 -1.43 1.40
C ASP A 311 -16.33 -2.63 2.22
N THR A 312 -16.36 -3.82 1.62
CA THR A 312 -15.80 -5.04 2.22
C THR A 312 -14.67 -5.57 1.35
N LEU A 313 -13.54 -5.90 1.96
CA LEU A 313 -12.39 -6.49 1.30
C LEU A 313 -12.07 -7.85 1.93
N ASN A 314 -12.29 -8.92 1.17
CA ASN A 314 -11.93 -10.28 1.58
C ASN A 314 -10.50 -10.61 1.14
N VAL A 315 -9.68 -11.09 2.06
CA VAL A 315 -8.28 -11.49 1.79
C VAL A 315 -7.98 -12.86 2.37
N THR A 316 -6.86 -13.45 1.95
CA THR A 316 -6.38 -14.72 2.52
C THR A 316 -5.93 -14.53 3.98
N PRO A 317 -5.92 -15.60 4.80
CA PRO A 317 -5.45 -15.52 6.19
C PRO A 317 -4.03 -14.96 6.35
N ASP A 318 -3.13 -15.32 5.43
CA ASP A 318 -1.74 -14.85 5.48
C ASP A 318 -1.63 -13.36 5.15
N CYS A 319 -2.37 -12.87 4.14
CA CYS A 319 -2.41 -11.45 3.81
C CYS A 319 -3.06 -10.63 4.93
N TYR A 320 -4.14 -11.13 5.54
CA TYR A 320 -4.79 -10.49 6.68
C TYR A 320 -3.82 -10.33 7.85
N ARG A 321 -3.19 -11.43 8.28
CA ARG A 321 -2.24 -11.45 9.39
C ARG A 321 -1.05 -10.53 9.13
N SER A 322 -0.41 -10.64 7.96
CA SER A 322 0.75 -9.81 7.59
C SER A 322 0.40 -8.31 7.61
N PHE A 323 -0.80 -7.95 7.15
CA PHE A 323 -1.26 -6.56 7.15
C PHE A 323 -1.54 -6.04 8.57
N ILE A 324 -2.24 -6.80 9.41
CA ILE A 324 -2.48 -6.42 10.81
C ILE A 324 -1.17 -6.31 11.59
N GLU A 325 -0.26 -7.27 11.44
CA GLU A 325 1.08 -7.21 12.04
C GLU A 325 1.86 -5.97 11.59
N SER A 326 1.73 -5.58 10.31
CA SER A 326 2.32 -4.34 9.80
C SER A 326 1.72 -3.11 10.48
N LEU A 327 0.41 -3.07 10.70
CA LEU A 327 -0.26 -1.96 11.41
C LEU A 327 0.20 -1.88 12.86
N ASP A 328 0.25 -3.00 13.56
CA ASP A 328 0.67 -3.05 14.96
C ASP A 328 2.13 -2.64 15.12
N LYS A 329 3.02 -3.12 14.23
CA LYS A 329 4.45 -2.77 14.24
C LYS A 329 4.70 -1.27 14.14
N THR A 330 3.94 -0.55 13.33
CA THR A 330 4.08 0.90 13.17
C THR A 330 3.36 1.68 14.27
N ARG A 331 2.21 1.18 14.76
CA ARG A 331 1.54 1.72 15.95
C ARG A 331 2.46 1.67 17.17
N ASP A 332 3.14 0.56 17.39
CA ASP A 332 3.94 0.34 18.61
C ASP A 332 5.14 1.30 18.70
N LYS A 333 5.55 1.89 17.57
CA LYS A 333 6.59 2.92 17.47
C LYS A 333 6.06 4.34 17.68
N LEU A 334 4.75 4.56 17.73
CA LEU A 334 4.17 5.84 18.08
C LEU A 334 4.24 6.07 19.61
N PRO A 335 4.32 7.32 20.07
CA PRO A 335 4.07 7.66 21.47
C PRO A 335 2.73 7.08 21.98
N GLU A 336 2.65 6.64 23.24
CA GLU A 336 1.45 5.95 23.77
C GLU A 336 0.15 6.73 23.56
N GLN A 337 0.16 8.04 23.84
CA GLN A 337 -1.00 8.91 23.65
C GLN A 337 -1.38 9.18 22.18
N HIS A 338 -0.57 8.72 21.23
CA HIS A 338 -0.82 8.80 19.77
C HIS A 338 -1.07 7.43 19.14
N LYS A 339 -1.14 6.35 19.94
CA LYS A 339 -1.48 5.01 19.44
C LYS A 339 -2.98 4.81 19.22
N MET A 340 -3.82 5.62 19.85
CA MET A 340 -5.27 5.45 19.85
C MET A 340 -5.99 6.79 20.01
N ILE A 341 -7.14 6.92 19.35
CA ILE A 341 -8.12 7.99 19.57
C ILE A 341 -9.50 7.34 19.73
N ASP A 342 -10.14 7.58 20.88
CA ASP A 342 -11.35 6.86 21.30
C ASP A 342 -11.17 5.34 21.21
N ASN A 343 -11.90 4.67 20.31
CA ASN A 343 -11.85 3.22 20.07
C ASN A 343 -11.05 2.85 18.80
N TRP A 344 -10.32 3.80 18.21
CA TRP A 344 -9.56 3.62 16.98
C TRP A 344 -8.07 3.60 17.26
N TYR A 345 -7.40 2.51 16.90
CA TYR A 345 -5.94 2.49 16.83
C TYR A 345 -5.46 3.31 15.64
N ILE A 346 -4.33 4.00 15.81
CA ILE A 346 -3.71 4.84 14.77
C ILE A 346 -2.46 4.12 14.28
N SER A 347 -2.31 4.02 12.96
CA SER A 347 -1.11 3.47 12.36
C SER A 347 -0.81 4.06 10.98
N TYR A 348 0.40 3.79 10.49
CA TYR A 348 0.92 4.29 9.23
C TYR A 348 1.54 3.14 8.45
N VAL A 349 1.20 2.99 7.18
CA VAL A 349 1.81 1.94 6.33
C VAL A 349 2.30 2.57 5.03
N SER A 350 3.49 2.21 4.58
CA SER A 350 4.02 2.68 3.31
C SER A 350 3.30 2.01 2.15
N TYR A 351 3.05 2.77 1.08
CA TYR A 351 2.47 2.24 -0.14
C TYR A 351 3.48 1.46 -1.02
N LEU A 352 4.79 1.66 -0.84
CA LEU A 352 5.87 1.16 -1.73
C LEU A 352 6.60 -0.09 -1.23
#